data_AF-A0A8E4N453-F1
#
_entry.id   AF-A0A8E4N453-F1
#
_cell.length_a   1.000
_cell.length_b   1.000
_cell.length_c   1.000
_cell.angle_alpha   90.00
_cell.angle_beta   90.00
_cell.angle_gamma   90.00
#
_symmetry.space_group_name_H-M   'P 1'
#
loop_
_entity.id
_entity.type
_entity.pdbx_description
1 polymer ?
#
loop_
_entity_poly.entity_id
_entity_poly.type
_entity_poly.pdbx_seq_one_letter_code
_entity_poly.pdbx_strand_id
1 'polypeptide(L)'
;FSIWWWPVITGVSLNKYLLQCHCVVSNVGFNLCFFPMHYFGVCGLPRRVCVYESGYAWINILCSIGSFISAFSGCFFVFILWESLVNNNV
;
A
#
# COMPACT_ATOMS: atom_id res chain seq x y z
N PHE A 1 -2.72 8.09 -11.59
CA PHE A 1 -2.60 7.79 -13.02
C PHE A 1 -3.60 6.70 -13.42
N SER A 2 -3.44 5.45 -12.96
CA SER A 2 -4.27 4.32 -13.41
C SER A 2 -5.79 4.50 -13.26
N ILE A 3 -6.28 5.12 -12.17
CA ILE A 3 -7.72 5.42 -11.98
C ILE A 3 -8.30 6.31 -13.08
N TRP A 4 -7.54 7.32 -13.52
CA TRP A 4 -8.03 8.30 -14.49
C TRP A 4 -8.06 7.73 -15.91
N TRP A 5 -7.13 6.83 -16.23
CA TRP A 5 -7.01 6.22 -17.55
C TRP A 5 -7.86 4.95 -17.70
N TRP A 6 -8.28 4.34 -16.58
CA TRP A 6 -9.14 3.15 -16.59
C TRP A 6 -10.40 3.31 -17.46
N PRO A 7 -11.27 4.32 -17.26
CA PRO A 7 -12.47 4.48 -18.10
C PRO A 7 -12.15 4.80 -19.56
N VAL A 8 -10.99 5.38 -19.84
CA VAL A 8 -10.55 5.69 -21.23
C VAL A 8 -10.15 4.41 -21.97
N ILE A 9 -9.57 3.43 -21.27
CA ILE A 9 -9.06 2.19 -21.86
C ILE A 9 -10.16 1.12 -21.94
N THR A 10 -10.93 0.94 -20.86
CA THR A 10 -11.91 -0.15 -20.74
C THR A 10 -13.35 0.29 -20.96
N GLY A 11 -13.63 1.61 -20.98
CA GLY A 11 -14.98 2.14 -21.15
C GLY A 11 -15.92 1.93 -19.95
N VAL A 12 -15.41 1.41 -18.83
CA VAL A 12 -16.17 1.13 -17.60
C VAL A 12 -15.67 1.98 -16.44
N SER A 13 -16.61 2.42 -15.60
CA SER A 13 -16.33 3.20 -14.40
C SER A 13 -15.96 2.29 -13.21
N LEU A 14 -15.11 2.83 -12.33
CA LEU A 14 -14.71 2.19 -11.07
C LEU A 14 -15.66 2.62 -9.94
N ASN A 15 -16.01 1.69 -9.05
CA ASN A 15 -16.83 1.99 -7.90
C ASN A 15 -16.12 2.98 -6.95
N LYS A 16 -16.74 4.16 -6.74
CA LYS A 16 -16.18 5.24 -5.91
C LYS A 16 -15.97 4.84 -4.45
N TYR A 17 -16.88 4.06 -3.87
CA TYR A 17 -16.79 3.67 -2.45
C TYR A 17 -15.63 2.69 -2.21
N LEU A 18 -15.50 1.67 -3.07
CA LEU A 18 -14.39 0.72 -2.99
C LEU A 18 -13.04 1.40 -3.21
N LEU A 19 -12.99 2.34 -4.16
CA LEU A 19 -11.79 3.11 -4.44
C LEU A 19 -11.38 4.02 -3.28
N GLN A 20 -12.34 4.69 -2.63
CA GLN A 20 -12.07 5.51 -1.44
C GLN A 20 -11.51 4.64 -0.29
N CYS A 21 -12.11 3.47 -0.04
CA CYS A 21 -11.61 2.53 0.97
C CYS A 21 -10.18 2.07 0.64
N HIS A 22 -9.90 1.67 -0.61
CA HIS A 22 -8.55 1.29 -1.03
C HIS A 22 -7.55 2.43 -0.85
N CYS A 23 -7.93 3.67 -1.17
CA CYS A 23 -7.07 4.84 -1.02
C CYS A 23 -6.67 5.08 0.44
N VAL A 24 -7.61 4.92 1.38
CA VAL A 24 -7.32 5.05 2.82
C VAL A 24 -6.39 3.93 3.29
N VAL A 25 -6.69 2.67 2.93
CA VAL A 25 -5.88 1.51 3.36
C VAL A 25 -4.46 1.57 2.81
N SER A 26 -4.31 1.88 1.52
CA SER A 26 -2.99 2.03 0.88
C SER A 26 -2.18 3.17 1.50
N ASN A 27 -2.81 4.32 1.77
CA ASN A 27 -2.13 5.45 2.38
C ASN A 27 -1.66 5.14 3.82
N VAL A 28 -2.51 4.47 4.62
CA VAL A 28 -2.14 4.05 5.98
C VAL A 28 -1.00 3.01 5.95
N GLY A 29 -1.12 1.98 5.10
CA GLY A 29 -0.10 0.94 4.96
C GLY A 29 1.25 1.49 4.49
N PHE A 30 1.23 2.39 3.51
CA PHE A 30 2.44 3.06 3.02
C PHE A 30 3.11 3.88 4.12
N ASN A 31 2.37 4.74 4.82
CA ASN A 31 2.95 5.55 5.89
C ASN A 31 3.51 4.69 7.04
N LEU A 32 2.81 3.65 7.46
CA LEU A 32 3.29 2.73 8.50
C LEU A 32 4.58 1.99 8.10
N CYS A 33 4.76 1.67 6.81
CA CYS A 33 5.95 0.99 6.32
C CYS A 33 7.15 1.93 6.21
N PHE A 34 6.97 3.12 5.63
CA PHE A 34 8.09 4.01 5.27
C PHE A 34 8.40 5.08 6.31
N PHE A 35 7.42 5.54 7.09
CA PHE A 35 7.66 6.57 8.12
C PHE A 35 8.71 6.14 9.16
N PRO A 36 8.67 4.91 9.70
CA PRO A 36 9.69 4.49 10.67
C PRO A 36 11.06 4.26 10.03
N MET A 37 11.15 4.07 8.71
CA MET A 37 12.45 4.02 8.01
C MET A 37 13.18 5.36 8.03
N HIS A 38 12.46 6.48 8.12
CA HIS A 38 13.10 7.79 8.26
C HIS A 38 13.87 7.87 9.59
N TYR A 39 13.30 7.32 10.66
CA TYR A 39 13.97 7.23 11.97
C TYR A 39 15.26 6.38 11.90
N PHE A 40 15.24 5.26 11.17
CA PHE A 40 16.46 4.46 10.95
C PHE A 40 17.56 5.24 10.21
N GLY A 41 17.18 6.11 9.27
CA GLY A 41 18.12 6.99 8.57
C GLY A 41 18.80 7.99 9.50
N VAL A 42 18.05 8.58 10.44
CA VAL A 42 18.59 9.54 11.42
C VAL A 42 19.54 8.86 12.41
N CYS A 43 19.27 7.60 12.78
CA CYS A 43 20.16 6.82 13.64
C CYS A 43 21.47 6.37 12.96
N GLY A 44 21.66 6.67 11.66
CA GLY A 44 22.91 6.35 10.96
C GLY A 44 23.12 4.85 10.70
N LEU A 45 22.05 4.05 10.70
CA LEU A 45 22.14 2.62 10.43
C LEU A 45 22.60 2.37 8.98
N PRO A 46 23.54 1.44 8.75
CA PRO A 46 23.96 1.09 7.40
C PRO A 46 22.80 0.46 6.63
N ARG A 47 22.61 0.88 5.38
CA ARG A 47 21.67 0.22 4.46
C ARG A 47 22.21 -1.17 4.14
N ARG A 48 21.45 -2.24 4.42
CA ARG A 48 21.78 -3.68 4.21
C ARG A 48 22.42 -4.37 5.43
N VAL A 49 21.73 -4.34 6.57
CA VAL A 49 22.00 -5.22 7.71
C VAL A 49 21.00 -6.36 7.76
N CYS A 50 21.50 -7.56 8.07
CA CYS A 50 20.69 -8.77 8.21
C CYS A 50 20.03 -8.86 9.59
N VAL A 51 20.69 -8.29 10.61
CA VAL A 51 20.27 -8.34 12.01
C VAL A 51 20.36 -6.94 12.58
N TYR A 52 19.24 -6.47 13.14
CA TYR A 52 19.18 -5.21 13.88
C TYR A 52 19.44 -5.48 15.36
N GLU A 53 20.05 -4.51 16.04
CA GLU A 53 20.23 -4.55 17.49
C GLU A 53 18.87 -4.55 18.21
N SER A 54 18.80 -5.13 19.41
CA SER A 54 17.53 -5.41 20.10
C SER A 54 16.65 -4.16 20.34
N GLY A 55 17.26 -2.98 20.46
CA GLY A 55 16.54 -1.71 20.58
C GLY A 55 15.76 -1.29 19.32
N TYR A 56 16.18 -1.75 18.14
CA TYR A 56 15.59 -1.41 16.84
C TYR A 56 14.60 -2.48 16.34
N ALA A 57 14.53 -3.63 17.01
CA ALA A 57 13.64 -4.73 16.65
C ALA A 57 12.16 -4.30 16.61
N TRP A 58 11.73 -3.46 17.55
CA TRP A 58 10.34 -2.98 17.64
C TRP A 58 9.93 -2.15 16.42
N ILE A 59 10.81 -1.25 15.96
CA ILE A 59 10.56 -0.44 14.77
C ILE A 59 10.52 -1.33 13.52
N ASN A 60 11.38 -2.35 13.44
CA ASN A 60 11.38 -3.29 12.31
C ASN A 60 10.09 -4.13 12.26
N ILE A 61 9.56 -4.56 13.41
CA ILE A 61 8.27 -5.25 13.50
C ILE A 61 7.14 -4.33 13.01
N LEU A 62 7.17 -3.06 13.39
CA LEU A 62 6.18 -2.08 12.94
C LEU A 62 6.22 -1.87 11.41
N CYS A 63 7.41 -1.72 10.83
CA CYS A 63 7.60 -1.67 9.37
C CYS A 63 7.07 -2.94 8.68
N SER A 64 7.31 -4.11 9.28
CA SER A 64 6.86 -5.39 8.73
C SER A 64 5.34 -5.49 8.69
N ILE A 65 4.66 -5.05 9.75
CA ILE A 65 3.19 -4.96 9.77
C ILE A 65 2.68 -4.01 8.68
N GLY A 66 3.31 -2.84 8.53
CA GLY A 66 3.01 -1.89 7.46
C GLY A 66 3.16 -2.51 6.07
N SER A 67 4.23 -3.28 5.85
CA SER A 67 4.47 -3.99 4.57
C SER A 67 3.36 -4.99 4.26
N PHE A 68 2.90 -5.76 5.26
CA PHE A 68 1.81 -6.71 5.08
C PHE A 68 0.49 -6.03 4.71
N ILE A 69 0.17 -4.90 5.36
CA ILE A 69 -1.01 -4.08 5.03
C ILE A 69 -0.90 -3.53 3.60
N SER A 70 0.28 -3.06 3.19
CA SER A 70 0.50 -2.55 1.84
C SER A 70 0.37 -3.64 0.78
N ALA A 71 0.84 -4.85 1.06
CA ALA A 71 0.68 -6.01 0.18
C ALA A 71 -0.80 -6.40 0.04
N PHE A 72 -1.54 -6.40 1.16
CA PHE A 72 -2.98 -6.65 1.15
C PHE A 72 -3.75 -5.58 0.36
N SER A 73 -3.35 -4.31 0.47
CA SER A 73 -3.93 -3.23 -0.35
C SER A 73 -3.70 -3.47 -1.84
N GLY A 74 -2.52 -3.97 -2.24
CA GLY A 74 -2.24 -4.34 -3.63
C GLY A 74 -3.17 -5.44 -4.14
N CYS A 75 -3.42 -6.48 -3.33
CA CYS A 75 -4.41 -7.51 -3.66
C CYS A 75 -5.83 -6.94 -3.77
N PHE A 76 -6.20 -6.03 -2.86
CA PHE A 76 -7.50 -5.36 -2.88
C PHE A 76 -7.69 -4.51 -4.14
N PHE A 77 -6.63 -3.88 -4.66
CA PHE A 77 -6.69 -3.16 -5.94
C PHE A 77 -7.05 -4.08 -7.11
N VAL A 78 -6.43 -5.25 -7.20
CA VAL A 78 -6.73 -6.24 -8.26
C VAL A 78 -8.20 -6.68 -8.19
N PHE A 79 -8.74 -6.86 -6.99
CA PHE A 79 -10.15 -7.17 -6.80
C PHE A 79 -11.09 -6.08 -7.35
N ILE A 80 -10.76 -4.80 -7.15
CA ILE A 80 -11.55 -3.67 -7.67
C ILE A 80 -11.53 -3.65 -9.21
N LEU A 81 -10.39 -3.97 -9.83
CA LEU A 81 -10.31 -4.06 -11.29
C LEU A 81 -11.18 -5.19 -11.83
N TRP A 82 -11.16 -6.35 -11.17
CA TRP A 82 -12.02 -7.49 -11.51
C TRP A 82 -13.50 -7.14 -11.37
N GLU A 83 -13.90 -6.51 -10.26
CA GLU A 83 -15.28 -6.08 -10.02
C GLU A 83 -15.76 -5.11 -11.11
N SER A 84 -14.93 -4.13 -11.48
CA SER A 84 -15.26 -3.17 -12.54
C SER A 84 -15.55 -3.82 -13.90
N LEU A 85 -14.82 -4.89 -14.25
CA LEU A 85 -15.03 -5.63 -15.51
C LEU A 85 -16.30 -6.49 -15.47
N VAL A 86 -16.61 -7.12 -14.34
CA VAL A 86 -17.78 -7.99 -14.21
C VAL A 86 -19.07 -7.19 -14.17
N ASN A 87 -19.06 -6.06 -13.45
CA ASN A 87 -20.28 -5.29 -13.21
C ASN A 87 -20.68 -4.40 -14.42
N ASN A 88 -19.79 -4.22 -15.42
CA ASN A 88 -20.02 -3.41 -16.63
C ASN A 88 -20.73 -2.08 -16.33
N ASN A 89 -20.30 -1.38 -15.27
CA ASN A 89 -20.86 -0.08 -14.90
C ASN A 89 -20.39 0.95 -15.92
N VAL A 90 -21.19 1.20 -16.96
CA VAL A 90 -21.03 2.34 -17.88
C VAL A 90 -21.13 3.64 -17.09
#